data_AF-A0A3M2C7F2-F1
#
_entry.id   AF-A0A3M2C7F2-F1
#
_cell.length_a   1.000
_cell.length_b   1.000
_cell.length_c   1.000
_cell.angle_alpha   90.00
_cell.angle_beta   90.00
_cell.angle_gamma   90.00
#
_symmetry.space_group_name_H-M   'P 1'
#
loop_
_entity.id
_entity.type
_entity.pdbx_description
1 polymer ?
#
loop_
_entity_poly.entity_id
_entity_poly.type
_entity_poly.pdbx_seq_one_letter_code
_entity_poly.pdbx_strand_id
1 'polypeptide(L)'
;MAHTYEEIKNKTVAQLREMAQGMEHDALRGYSTMHKDELVHAMCVALGLEEHVHHEVVGIDKRKVKAQIRALKVERNAALEARDKKRLKSVRRRLRALRRKIKKATV
;
A
#
# COMPACT_ATOMS: atom_id res chain seq x y z
N MET A 1 -14.74 -21.11 9.19
CA MET A 1 -13.40 -20.52 9.45
C MET A 1 -13.25 -19.38 8.46
N ALA A 2 -13.21 -18.13 8.92
CA ALA A 2 -13.17 -16.97 8.03
C ALA A 2 -11.82 -16.95 7.31
N HIS A 3 -11.82 -17.23 6.00
CA HIS A 3 -10.61 -17.09 5.20
C HIS A 3 -10.19 -15.63 5.21
N THR A 4 -8.94 -15.36 5.58
CA THR A 4 -8.38 -14.01 5.50
C THR A 4 -7.93 -13.74 4.06
N TYR A 5 -7.89 -12.47 3.66
CA TYR A 5 -7.39 -12.06 2.35
C TYR A 5 -5.99 -12.64 2.05
N GLU A 6 -5.12 -12.69 3.06
CA GLU A 6 -3.76 -13.22 2.96
C GLU A 6 -3.74 -14.71 2.63
N GLU A 7 -4.64 -15.50 3.24
CA GLU A 7 -4.79 -16.92 2.91
C GLU A 7 -5.19 -17.14 1.46
N ILE A 8 -6.11 -16.32 0.94
CA ILE A 8 -6.58 -16.42 -0.46
C ILE A 8 -5.44 -16.01 -1.40
N LYS A 9 -4.73 -14.91 -1.12
CA LYS A 9 -3.61 -14.42 -1.95
C LYS A 9 -2.45 -15.41 -2.03
N ASN A 10 -2.17 -16.11 -0.94
CA ASN A 10 -1.05 -17.06 -0.85
C ASN A 10 -1.33 -18.41 -1.54
N LYS A 11 -2.59 -18.74 -1.85
CA LYS A 11 -2.94 -19.96 -2.57
C LYS A 11 -2.56 -19.91 -4.05
N THR A 12 -2.44 -21.09 -4.65
CA THR A 12 -2.18 -21.23 -6.09
C THR A 12 -3.45 -20.99 -6.90
N VAL A 13 -3.31 -20.65 -8.18
CA VAL A 13 -4.47 -20.45 -9.08
C VAL A 13 -5.34 -21.71 -9.15
N ALA A 14 -4.73 -22.89 -9.13
CA ALA A 14 -5.46 -24.17 -9.13
C ALA A 14 -6.35 -24.29 -7.88
N GLN A 15 -5.78 -24.04 -6.69
CA GLN A 15 -6.52 -24.07 -5.42
C GLN A 15 -7.62 -23.01 -5.38
N LEU A 16 -7.38 -21.83 -5.94
CA LEU A 16 -8.39 -20.77 -6.02
C LEU A 16 -9.57 -21.18 -6.91
N ARG A 17 -9.31 -21.88 -8.02
CA ARG A 17 -10.35 -22.38 -8.92
C ARG A 17 -11.15 -23.53 -8.29
N GLU A 18 -10.50 -24.41 -7.54
CA GLU A 18 -11.18 -25.48 -6.78
C GLU A 18 -12.13 -24.90 -5.74
N MET A 19 -11.69 -23.87 -5.00
CA MET A 19 -12.56 -23.17 -4.04
C MET A 19 -13.70 -22.43 -4.74
N ALA A 20 -13.43 -21.79 -5.88
CA ALA A 20 -14.45 -21.08 -6.66
C ALA A 20 -15.51 -22.02 -7.24
N GLN A 21 -15.14 -23.25 -7.63
CA GLN A 21 -16.09 -24.25 -8.14
C GLN A 21 -17.14 -24.67 -7.10
N GLY A 22 -16.79 -24.61 -5.81
CA GLY A 22 -17.71 -24.88 -4.70
C GLY A 22 -18.54 -23.69 -4.23
N MET A 23 -18.37 -22.51 -4.86
CA MET A 23 -19.01 -21.25 -4.46
C MET A 23 -19.87 -20.69 -5.60
N GLU A 24 -21.19 -20.76 -5.45
CA GLU A 24 -22.11 -20.10 -6.38
C GLU A 24 -22.25 -18.62 -6.01
N HIS A 25 -21.48 -17.76 -6.68
CA HIS A 25 -21.55 -16.32 -6.52
C HIS A 25 -21.36 -15.62 -7.88
N ASP A 26 -22.12 -14.56 -8.15
CA ASP A 26 -22.09 -13.83 -9.43
C ASP A 26 -20.68 -13.32 -9.80
N ALA A 27 -19.90 -12.93 -8.79
CA ALA A 27 -18.51 -12.48 -8.97
C ALA A 27 -17.56 -13.58 -9.48
N LEU A 28 -17.86 -14.86 -9.24
CA LEU A 28 -17.03 -16.00 -9.66
C LEU A 28 -17.46 -16.58 -11.01
N ARG A 29 -18.41 -15.95 -11.70
CA ARG A 29 -18.85 -16.36 -13.03
C ARG A 29 -17.70 -16.17 -14.02
N GLY A 30 -17.11 -17.27 -14.49
CA GLY A 30 -15.92 -17.26 -15.35
C GLY A 30 -14.59 -17.49 -14.63
N TYR A 31 -14.59 -18.03 -13.41
CA TYR A 31 -13.39 -18.33 -12.62
C TYR A 31 -12.32 -19.19 -13.35
N SER A 32 -12.72 -19.97 -14.35
CA SER A 32 -11.82 -20.80 -15.16
C SER A 32 -10.88 -19.98 -16.06
N THR A 33 -11.32 -18.81 -16.52
CA THR A 33 -10.55 -17.93 -17.42
C THR A 33 -9.86 -16.78 -16.70
N MET A 34 -10.26 -16.47 -15.46
CA MET A 34 -9.69 -15.37 -14.68
C MET A 34 -8.20 -15.58 -14.36
N HIS A 35 -7.45 -14.47 -14.38
CA HIS A 35 -6.09 -14.43 -13.88
C HIS A 35 -6.05 -14.44 -12.34
N LYS A 36 -4.89 -14.72 -11.74
CA LYS A 36 -4.77 -14.91 -10.28
C LYS A 36 -5.34 -13.72 -9.49
N ASP A 37 -5.00 -12.50 -9.89
CA ASP A 37 -5.41 -11.29 -9.16
C ASP A 37 -6.92 -11.05 -9.26
N GLU A 38 -7.51 -11.27 -10.45
CA GLU A 38 -8.95 -11.18 -10.68
C GLU A 38 -9.73 -12.24 -9.89
N LEU A 39 -9.20 -13.45 -9.82
CA LEU A 39 -9.80 -14.55 -9.09
C LEU A 39 -9.75 -14.31 -7.57
N VAL A 40 -8.65 -13.74 -7.05
CA VAL A 40 -8.55 -13.33 -5.65
C VAL A 40 -9.58 -12.24 -5.33
N HIS A 41 -9.70 -11.23 -6.19
CA HIS A 41 -10.70 -10.15 -6.06
C HIS A 41 -12.12 -10.71 -6.00
N ALA A 42 -12.48 -11.53 -6.99
CA ALA A 42 -13.79 -12.17 -7.08
C ALA A 42 -14.10 -13.05 -5.86
N MET A 43 -13.11 -13.80 -5.35
CA MET A 43 -13.25 -14.59 -4.13
C MET A 43 -13.43 -13.74 -2.88
N CYS A 44 -12.73 -12.60 -2.77
CA CYS A 44 -12.90 -11.68 -1.64
C CYS A 44 -14.30 -11.08 -1.61
N VAL A 45 -14.80 -10.66 -2.78
CA VAL A 45 -16.18 -10.18 -2.96
C VAL A 45 -17.18 -11.28 -2.59
N ALA A 46 -16.99 -12.51 -3.07
CA ALA A 46 -17.89 -13.64 -2.79
C ALA A 46 -17.92 -14.05 -1.30
N LEU A 47 -16.82 -13.85 -0.58
CA LEU A 47 -16.72 -14.13 0.85
C LEU A 47 -17.14 -12.94 1.72
N GLY A 48 -17.54 -11.81 1.13
CA GLY A 48 -17.87 -10.58 1.86
C GLY A 48 -16.68 -9.98 2.60
N LEU A 49 -15.46 -10.31 2.17
CA LEU A 49 -14.24 -9.73 2.71
C LEU A 49 -14.06 -8.35 2.09
N GLU A 50 -14.02 -7.31 2.92
CA GLU A 50 -13.72 -5.96 2.45
C GLU A 50 -12.37 -5.98 1.72
N GLU A 51 -12.41 -5.70 0.42
CA GLU A 51 -11.22 -5.37 -0.36
C GLU A 51 -10.66 -4.01 0.04
N HIS A 52 -10.28 -3.89 1.30
CA HIS A 52 -9.32 -2.89 1.65
C HIS A 52 -8.01 -3.40 1.10
N VAL A 53 -7.70 -2.90 -0.09
CA VAL A 53 -6.39 -2.91 -0.74
C VAL A 53 -5.35 -2.51 0.32
N HIS A 54 -4.90 -3.50 1.08
CA HIS A 54 -3.77 -3.38 1.94
C HIS A 54 -2.58 -3.43 0.99
N HIS A 55 -2.26 -2.26 0.41
CA HIS A 55 -0.87 -1.91 0.18
C HIS A 55 -0.21 -1.96 1.57
N GLU A 56 0.09 -3.17 2.03
CA GLU A 56 0.83 -3.39 3.24
C GLU A 56 2.18 -2.74 2.98
N VAL A 57 2.36 -1.54 3.54
CA VAL A 57 3.60 -0.79 3.42
C VAL A 57 4.57 -1.47 4.35
N VAL A 58 5.06 -2.65 3.95
CA VAL A 58 6.07 -3.38 4.69
C VAL A 58 7.35 -2.56 4.62
N GLY A 59 7.77 -2.02 5.77
CA GLY A 59 9.11 -1.47 5.97
C GLY A 59 9.22 0.01 6.31
N ILE A 60 8.20 0.87 6.14
CA ILE A 60 8.29 2.30 6.53
C ILE A 60 6.95 2.83 7.04
N ASP A 61 6.93 3.32 8.28
CA ASP A 61 5.84 4.16 8.80
C ASP A 61 5.76 5.49 8.02
N LYS A 62 4.95 5.48 6.96
CA LYS A 62 4.71 6.64 6.09
C LYS A 62 4.09 7.81 6.86
N ARG A 63 3.31 7.56 7.93
CA ARG A 63 2.70 8.62 8.74
C ARG A 63 3.78 9.39 9.48
N LYS A 64 4.71 8.70 10.15
CA LYS A 64 5.84 9.31 10.85
C LYS A 64 6.75 10.10 9.90
N VAL A 65 7.07 9.55 8.72
CA VAL A 65 7.92 10.27 7.74
C VAL A 65 7.19 11.50 7.19
N LYS A 66 5.88 11.43 6.92
CA LYS A 66 5.09 12.59 6.49
C LYS A 66 5.03 13.68 7.57
N ALA A 67 4.93 13.31 8.85
CA ALA A 67 4.97 14.26 9.97
C ALA A 67 6.33 15.00 10.03
N GLN A 68 7.44 14.28 9.91
CA GLN A 68 8.79 14.89 9.84
C GLN A 68 8.96 15.83 8.65
N ILE A 69 8.40 15.49 7.48
CA ILE A 69 8.41 16.36 6.30
C ILE A 69 7.65 17.67 6.57
N ARG A 70 6.52 17.62 7.28
CA ARG A 70 5.76 18.82 7.64
C ARG A 70 6.56 19.72 8.58
N ALA A 71 7.17 19.17 9.62
CA ALA A 71 8.03 19.92 10.55
C ALA A 71 9.21 20.61 9.81
N LEU A 72 9.91 19.87 8.95
CA LEU A 72 11.03 20.43 8.17
C LEU A 72 10.60 21.51 7.17
N LYS A 73 9.35 21.51 6.69
CA LYS A 73 8.84 22.62 5.86
C LYS A 73 8.68 23.91 6.67
N VAL A 74 8.25 23.81 7.92
CA VAL A 74 8.17 24.96 8.84
C VAL A 74 9.57 25.51 9.10
N GLU A 75 10.52 24.64 9.46
CA GLU A 75 11.93 25.05 9.65
C GLU A 75 12.54 25.67 8.39
N ARG A 76 12.17 25.18 7.21
CA ARG A 76 12.61 25.74 5.92
C ARG A 76 12.12 27.17 5.76
N ASN A 77 10.84 27.42 6.09
CA ASN A 77 10.25 28.76 5.99
C ASN A 77 10.92 29.72 6.98
N ALA A 78 11.09 29.31 8.24
CA ALA A 78 11.81 30.09 9.24
C ALA A 78 13.27 30.41 8.81
N ALA A 79 13.97 29.44 8.22
CA ALA A 79 15.32 29.67 7.69
C ALA A 79 15.35 30.60 6.46
N LEU A 80 14.28 30.65 5.66
CA LEU A 80 14.14 31.60 4.56
C LEU A 80 13.94 33.02 5.08
N GLU A 81 13.08 33.19 6.08
CA GLU A 81 12.81 34.47 6.74
C GLU A 81 14.07 35.01 7.43
N ALA A 82 14.77 34.17 8.18
CA ALA A 82 16.03 34.51 8.83
C ALA A 82 17.22 34.68 7.85
N ARG A 83 17.02 34.43 6.54
CA ARG A 83 18.06 34.41 5.51
C ARG A 83 19.28 33.53 5.86
N ASP A 84 19.09 32.52 6.71
CA ASP A 84 20.14 31.59 7.12
C ASP A 84 20.38 30.54 6.03
N LYS A 85 21.34 30.86 5.14
CA LYS A 85 21.73 30.01 4.02
C LYS A 85 22.25 28.64 4.47
N LYS A 86 22.94 28.56 5.62
CA LYS A 86 23.52 27.29 6.13
C LYS A 86 22.40 26.36 6.58
N ARG A 87 21.46 26.86 7.39
CA ARG A 87 20.31 26.10 7.88
C ARG A 87 19.33 25.76 6.76
N LEU A 88 19.11 26.67 5.81
CA LEU A 88 18.29 26.37 4.62
C LEU A 88 18.85 25.20 3.80
N LYS A 89 20.17 25.13 3.61
CA LYS A 89 20.83 24.04 2.87
C LYS A 89 20.68 22.70 3.58
N SER A 90 20.85 22.66 4.90
CA SER A 90 20.72 21.41 5.68
C SER A 90 19.27 20.89 5.67
N VAL A 91 18.29 21.78 5.89
CA VAL A 91 16.86 21.43 5.87
C VAL A 91 16.42 20.91 4.50
N ARG A 92 16.83 21.55 3.40
CA ARG A 92 16.53 21.08 2.03
C ARG A 92 17.10 19.68 1.74
N ARG A 93 18.32 19.39 2.21
CA ARG A 93 18.93 18.05 2.07
C ARG A 93 18.13 16.99 2.81
N ARG A 94 17.74 17.25 4.06
CA ARG A 94 16.90 16.34 4.87
C ARG A 94 15.54 16.09 4.21
N LEU A 95 14.89 17.16 3.71
CA LEU A 95 13.64 17.07 2.95
C LEU A 95 13.75 16.17 1.71
N ARG A 96 14.82 16.33 0.92
CA ARG A 96 15.07 15.50 -0.27
C ARG A 96 15.26 14.02 0.10
N ALA A 97 16.00 13.73 1.17
CA ALA A 97 16.23 12.36 1.65
C ALA A 97 14.93 11.67 2.07
N LEU A 98 14.11 12.32 2.91
CA LEU A 98 12.84 11.74 3.38
C LEU A 98 11.84 11.53 2.24
N ARG A 99 11.76 12.47 1.28
CA ARG A 99 10.91 12.29 0.08
C ARG A 99 11.35 11.10 -0.77
N ARG A 100 12.67 10.91 -0.95
CA ARG A 100 13.21 9.72 -1.65
C ARG A 100 12.90 8.43 -0.90
N LYS A 101 13.00 8.43 0.42
CA LYS A 101 12.66 7.28 1.28
C LYS A 101 11.21 6.84 1.09
N ILE A 102 10.25 7.78 1.05
CA ILE A 102 8.84 7.47 0.75
C ILE A 102 8.68 6.93 -0.68
N LYS A 103 9.30 7.59 -1.67
CA LYS A 103 9.17 7.17 -3.07
C LYS A 103 9.68 5.74 -3.30
N LYS A 104 10.77 5.35 -2.64
CA LYS A 104 11.33 3.99 -2.70
C LYS A 104 10.44 2.94 -2.02
N ALA A 105 9.72 3.30 -0.96
CA ALA A 105 8.82 2.40 -0.24
C ALA A 105 7.38 2.38 -0.81
N THR A 106 7.22 2.87 -2.03
CA THR A 106 5.94 2.86 -2.77
C THR A 106 6.11 2.19 -4.14
N VAL A 107 7.27 1.55 -4.37
CA VAL A 107 7.59 0.65 -5.49
C VAL A 107 7.75 -0.73 -4.88
#